data_AF-A0A9E4F0F9-F1
#
_entry.id   AF-A0A9E4F0F9-F1
#
_cell.length_a   1.000
_cell.length_b   1.000
_cell.length_c   1.000
_cell.angle_alpha   90.00
_cell.angle_beta   90.00
_cell.angle_gamma   90.00
#
_symmetry.space_group_name_H-M   'P 1'
#
loop_
_entity.id
_entity.type
_entity.pdbx_description
1 polymer ?
#
loop_
_entity_poly.entity_id
_entity_poly.type
_entity_poly.pdbx_seq_one_letter_code
_entity_poly.pdbx_strand_id
1 'polypeptide(L)'
;MQHPEYIVDASIEEQVEFAKMGAYIEHLAIFCFTHWGAYPTDENAPPISVREQAKMVKAVGAARTILSTDLGQLHNAPPWEGLRVFVQLMLENGIKPREIETMLHKNPARVLGLPLKAPNREAEAT
;
A
#
# COMPACT_ATOMS: atom_id res chain seq x y z
N MET A 1 -1.71 -11.33 -0.66
CA MET A 1 -2.79 -11.07 -1.60
C MET A 1 -2.47 -9.75 -2.26
N GLN A 2 -2.06 -9.82 -3.52
CA GLN A 2 -1.93 -8.64 -4.38
C GLN A 2 -3.33 -8.09 -4.64
N HIS A 3 -3.46 -6.75 -4.72
CA HIS A 3 -4.63 -6.01 -5.24
C HIS A 3 -6.02 -6.66 -4.96
N PRO A 4 -6.35 -7.00 -3.70
CA PRO A 4 -7.62 -7.64 -3.35
C PRO A 4 -8.85 -6.88 -3.87
N GLU A 5 -8.78 -5.55 -3.83
CA GLU A 5 -9.84 -4.63 -4.25
C GLU A 5 -10.06 -4.57 -5.76
N TYR A 6 -9.17 -5.14 -6.57
CA TYR A 6 -9.22 -5.06 -8.03
C TYR A 6 -9.30 -6.42 -8.74
N ILE A 7 -8.58 -7.45 -8.26
CA ILE A 7 -8.55 -8.75 -8.98
C ILE A 7 -9.59 -9.73 -8.48
N VAL A 8 -9.98 -9.64 -7.21
CA VAL A 8 -10.94 -10.58 -6.60
C VAL A 8 -12.12 -9.86 -5.94
N ASP A 9 -12.20 -8.53 -6.09
CA ASP A 9 -13.23 -7.67 -5.46
C ASP A 9 -13.43 -7.97 -3.96
N ALA A 10 -12.35 -8.28 -3.26
CA ALA A 10 -12.41 -8.66 -1.85
C ALA A 10 -12.76 -7.44 -0.98
N SER A 11 -13.83 -7.60 -0.20
CA SER A 11 -14.28 -6.65 0.81
C SER A 11 -13.20 -6.39 1.88
N ILE A 12 -13.36 -5.31 2.63
CA ILE A 12 -12.46 -4.98 3.75
C ILE A 12 -12.48 -6.12 4.78
N GLU A 13 -13.66 -6.69 5.05
CA GLU A 13 -13.86 -7.79 5.98
C GLU A 13 -13.08 -9.05 5.55
N GLU A 14 -13.13 -9.39 4.26
CA GLU A 14 -12.35 -10.50 3.70
C GLU A 14 -10.86 -10.23 3.76
N GLN A 15 -10.41 -9.02 3.43
CA GLN A 15 -9.00 -8.63 3.56
C GLN A 15 -8.49 -8.80 4.99
N VAL A 16 -9.30 -8.39 5.98
CA VAL A 16 -9.00 -8.59 7.40
C VAL A 16 -8.91 -10.07 7.75
N GLU A 17 -9.82 -10.91 7.23
CA GLU A 17 -9.80 -12.35 7.49
C GLU A 17 -8.57 -13.03 6.89
N PHE A 18 -8.21 -12.70 5.64
CA PHE A 18 -6.96 -13.18 5.03
C PHE A 18 -5.73 -12.75 5.83
N ALA A 19 -5.71 -11.51 6.34
CA ALA A 19 -4.63 -11.03 7.19
C ALA A 19 -4.49 -11.81 8.50
N LYS A 20 -5.61 -12.21 9.15
CA LYS A 20 -5.61 -13.08 10.33
C LYS A 20 -5.08 -14.48 10.03
N MET A 21 -5.35 -15.00 8.84
CA MET A 21 -4.78 -16.26 8.35
C MET A 21 -3.27 -16.17 8.03
N GLY A 22 -2.68 -14.99 8.16
CA GLY A 22 -1.25 -14.75 8.00
C GLY A 22 -0.86 -14.18 6.64
N ALA A 23 -1.81 -13.90 5.75
CA ALA A 23 -1.52 -13.24 4.49
C ALA A 23 -1.05 -11.79 4.73
N TYR A 24 -0.22 -11.30 3.81
CA TYR A 24 0.01 -9.86 3.65
C TYR A 24 -0.95 -9.33 2.59
N ILE A 25 -1.55 -8.18 2.83
CA ILE A 25 -2.46 -7.47 1.92
C ILE A 25 -1.66 -6.35 1.24
N GLU A 26 -1.67 -6.28 -0.08
CA GLU A 26 -0.85 -5.33 -0.83
C GLU A 26 -1.69 -4.27 -1.54
N HIS A 27 -1.28 -3.00 -1.41
CA HIS A 27 -1.91 -1.84 -2.03
C HIS A 27 -0.90 -1.04 -2.87
N LEU A 28 -1.36 -0.46 -3.97
CA LEU A 28 -0.51 -0.06 -5.10
C LEU A 28 -0.63 1.43 -5.45
N ALA A 29 0.51 2.07 -5.69
CA ALA A 29 0.59 3.48 -6.10
C ALA A 29 -0.08 3.76 -7.46
N ILE A 30 -0.18 2.78 -8.36
CA ILE A 30 -0.78 2.95 -9.69
C ILE A 30 -2.18 3.56 -9.67
N PHE A 31 -2.97 3.27 -8.64
CA PHE A 31 -4.32 3.82 -8.42
C PHE A 31 -4.34 5.28 -7.94
N CYS A 32 -3.18 5.88 -7.67
CA CYS A 32 -3.07 7.33 -7.48
C CYS A 32 -3.19 8.08 -8.82
N PHE A 33 -3.02 7.39 -9.95
CA PHE A 33 -2.91 8.01 -11.26
C PHE A 33 -4.20 7.87 -12.08
N THR A 34 -4.53 8.95 -12.79
CA THR A 34 -5.87 9.26 -13.31
C THR A 34 -6.48 8.24 -14.28
N HIS A 35 -5.70 7.37 -14.90
CA HIS A 35 -6.23 6.34 -15.80
C HIS A 35 -6.56 5.02 -15.10
N TRP A 36 -6.09 4.81 -13.86
CA TRP A 36 -6.39 3.62 -13.05
C TRP A 36 -7.26 3.93 -11.84
N GLY A 37 -7.07 5.09 -11.18
CA GLY A 37 -7.76 5.47 -9.94
C GLY A 37 -9.26 5.78 -10.07
N ALA A 38 -9.84 5.56 -11.25
CA ALA A 38 -11.25 5.78 -11.55
C ALA A 38 -11.88 4.62 -12.34
N TYR A 39 -11.18 3.47 -12.48
CA TYR A 39 -11.78 2.29 -13.09
C TYR A 39 -12.80 1.69 -12.10
N PRO A 40 -14.10 1.74 -12.40
CA PRO A 40 -15.07 1.01 -11.60
C PRO A 40 -14.84 -0.48 -11.88
N THR A 41 -14.65 -1.30 -10.85
CA THR A 41 -14.66 -2.76 -11.04
C THR A 41 -16.07 -3.25 -11.40
N ASP A 42 -17.11 -2.51 -10.97
CA ASP A 42 -18.48 -2.57 -11.50
C ASP A 42 -19.20 -1.20 -11.41
N GLU A 43 -20.45 -1.14 -11.87
CA GLU A 43 -21.30 0.08 -11.89
C GLU A 43 -21.61 0.72 -10.51
N ASN A 44 -21.45 -0.04 -9.43
CA ASN A 44 -21.75 0.33 -8.05
C ASN A 44 -20.49 0.41 -7.15
N ALA A 45 -19.33 -0.07 -7.63
CA ALA A 45 -18.09 -0.10 -6.88
C ALA A 45 -17.50 1.32 -6.73
N PRO A 46 -17.05 1.72 -5.52
CA PRO A 46 -16.36 2.98 -5.34
C PRO A 46 -15.05 2.97 -6.13
N PRO A 47 -14.61 4.12 -6.70
CA PRO A 47 -13.33 4.19 -7.39
C PRO A 47 -12.19 3.80 -6.44
N ILE A 48 -11.26 2.98 -6.94
CA ILE A 48 -10.06 2.59 -6.21
C ILE A 48 -9.18 3.82 -6.05
N SER A 49 -9.42 4.55 -4.96
CA SER A 49 -8.71 5.78 -4.63
C SER A 49 -7.75 5.54 -3.48
N VAL A 50 -6.78 6.45 -3.32
CA VAL A 50 -5.86 6.40 -2.17
C VAL A 50 -6.60 6.50 -0.84
N ARG A 51 -7.75 7.19 -0.81
CA ARG A 51 -8.60 7.25 0.38
C ARG A 51 -9.16 5.88 0.74
N GLU A 52 -9.64 5.11 -0.23
CA GLU A 52 -10.13 3.75 0.02
C GLU A 52 -8.99 2.82 0.43
N GLN A 53 -7.84 2.89 -0.23
CA GLN A 53 -6.65 2.14 0.19
C GLN A 53 -6.26 2.48 1.64
N ALA A 54 -6.27 3.75 2.03
CA ALA A 54 -5.99 4.15 3.41
C ALA A 54 -7.02 3.60 4.42
N LYS A 55 -8.29 3.43 4.04
CA LYS A 55 -9.30 2.76 4.89
C LYS A 55 -8.99 1.28 5.04
N MET A 56 -8.66 0.59 3.94
CA MET A 56 -8.26 -0.82 3.94
C MET A 56 -7.03 -1.03 4.84
N VAL A 57 -6.01 -0.19 4.70
CA VAL A 57 -4.81 -0.22 5.56
C VAL A 57 -5.16 -0.03 7.04
N LYS A 58 -6.08 0.88 7.37
CA LYS A 58 -6.51 1.09 8.76
C LYS A 58 -7.27 -0.11 9.33
N ALA A 59 -8.06 -0.80 8.52
CA ALA A 59 -8.81 -1.98 8.94
C ALA A 59 -7.91 -3.21 9.10
N VAL A 60 -7.04 -3.48 8.13
CA VAL A 60 -6.11 -4.62 8.13
C VAL A 60 -4.97 -4.42 9.14
N GLY A 61 -4.46 -3.20 9.22
CA GLY A 61 -3.33 -2.81 10.06
C GLY A 61 -1.98 -2.99 9.37
N ALA A 62 -1.09 -2.01 9.62
CA ALA A 62 0.22 -1.91 8.97
C ALA A 62 1.12 -3.14 9.13
N ALA A 63 0.92 -3.99 10.16
CA ALA A 63 1.72 -5.20 10.36
C ALA A 63 1.46 -6.30 9.32
N ARG A 64 0.32 -6.26 8.64
CA ARG A 64 -0.09 -7.22 7.60
C ARG A 64 -0.34 -6.56 6.26
N THR A 65 0.14 -5.34 6.07
CA THR A 65 0.02 -4.61 4.81
C THR A 65 1.37 -4.39 4.14
N ILE A 66 1.42 -4.47 2.82
CA ILE A 66 2.56 -4.07 2.00
C ILE A 66 2.10 -2.93 1.08
N LEU A 67 2.94 -1.93 0.91
CA LEU A 67 2.74 -0.92 -0.14
C LEU A 67 3.73 -1.19 -1.26
N SER A 68 3.29 -1.09 -2.50
CA SER A 68 4.19 -1.11 -3.66
C SER A 68 3.63 -0.19 -4.76
N THR A 69 4.22 -0.21 -5.95
CA THR A 69 3.87 0.77 -6.99
C THR A 69 3.03 0.20 -8.11
N ASP A 70 3.39 -0.99 -8.58
CA ASP A 70 2.94 -1.56 -9.87
C ASP A 70 3.15 -0.60 -11.07
N LEU A 71 4.20 0.24 -10.98
CA LEU A 71 4.60 1.18 -12.03
C LEU A 71 5.79 0.63 -12.84
N GLY A 72 6.15 1.35 -13.91
CA GLY A 72 7.26 1.00 -14.80
C GLY A 72 6.84 0.84 -16.27
N GLN A 73 5.54 0.90 -16.53
CA GLN A 73 4.97 0.99 -17.88
C GLN A 73 5.26 2.38 -18.46
N LEU A 74 5.48 2.44 -19.79
CA LEU A 74 5.92 3.66 -20.48
C LEU A 74 4.99 4.88 -20.29
N HIS A 75 3.69 4.64 -20.14
CA HIS A 75 2.67 5.68 -20.00
C HIS A 75 2.43 6.11 -18.54
N ASN A 76 3.06 5.44 -17.58
CA ASN A 76 2.92 5.68 -16.15
C ASN A 76 4.03 6.60 -15.63
N ALA A 77 3.78 7.25 -14.49
CA ALA A 77 4.83 7.96 -13.77
C ALA A 77 5.97 6.99 -13.43
N PRO A 78 7.24 7.44 -13.39
CA PRO A 78 8.33 6.60 -12.95
C PRO A 78 8.10 6.05 -11.53
N PRO A 79 8.49 4.79 -11.23
CA PRO A 79 8.14 4.15 -9.96
C PRO A 79 8.56 4.92 -8.70
N TRP A 80 9.74 5.54 -8.72
CA TRP A 80 10.23 6.31 -7.58
C TRP A 80 9.38 7.54 -7.28
N GLU A 81 8.92 8.23 -8.33
CA GLU A 81 8.09 9.42 -8.20
C GLU A 81 6.67 9.03 -7.80
N GLY A 82 6.14 7.95 -8.38
CA GLY A 82 4.82 7.47 -7.99
C GLY A 82 4.76 6.96 -6.56
N LEU A 83 5.82 6.29 -6.09
CA LEU A 83 5.93 5.90 -4.68
C LEU A 83 5.97 7.11 -3.75
N ARG A 84 6.71 8.16 -4.11
CA ARG A 84 6.80 9.41 -3.33
C ARG A 84 5.43 10.07 -3.18
N VAL A 85 4.67 10.17 -4.28
CA VAL A 85 3.31 10.71 -4.27
C VAL A 85 2.37 9.84 -3.43
N PHE A 86 2.42 8.52 -3.60
CA PHE A 86 1.56 7.60 -2.86
C PHE A 86 1.81 7.68 -1.35
N VAL A 87 3.07 7.72 -0.92
CA VAL A 87 3.42 7.91 0.49
C VAL A 87 2.84 9.22 1.03
N GLN A 88 3.00 10.33 0.32
CA GLN A 88 2.46 11.62 0.74
C GLN A 88 0.94 11.57 0.92
N LEU A 89 0.22 10.98 -0.04
CA LEU A 89 -1.23 10.85 0.01
C LEU A 89 -1.69 9.92 1.17
N MET A 90 -0.95 8.86 1.46
CA MET A 90 -1.22 7.98 2.61
C MET A 90 -1.04 8.72 3.94
N LEU A 91 0.02 9.55 4.06
CA LEU A 91 0.24 10.41 5.22
C LEU A 91 -0.90 11.42 5.41
N GLU A 92 -1.36 12.06 4.33
CA GLU A 92 -2.49 12.99 4.34
C GLU A 92 -3.82 12.31 4.72
N ASN A 93 -3.96 11.01 4.42
CA ASN A 93 -5.09 10.19 4.87
C ASN A 93 -4.90 9.62 6.29
N GLY A 94 -3.89 10.07 7.04
CA GLY A 94 -3.71 9.77 8.45
C GLY A 94 -2.99 8.46 8.76
N ILE A 95 -2.30 7.87 7.79
CA ILE A 95 -1.34 6.78 8.06
C ILE A 95 -0.07 7.39 8.64
N LYS A 96 0.49 6.81 9.70
CA LYS A 96 1.65 7.39 10.40
C LYS A 96 2.95 7.04 9.68
N PRO A 97 4.00 7.88 9.75
CA PRO A 97 5.30 7.59 9.14
C PRO A 97 5.90 6.22 9.52
N ARG A 98 5.76 5.82 10.80
CA ARG A 98 6.20 4.50 11.30
C ARG A 98 5.42 3.32 10.67
N GLU A 99 4.16 3.55 10.31
CA GLU A 99 3.31 2.55 9.65
C GLU A 99 3.73 2.43 8.19
N ILE A 100 4.01 3.55 7.51
CA ILE A 100 4.61 3.57 6.16
C ILE A 100 5.93 2.79 6.15
N GLU A 101 6.84 3.06 7.07
CA GLU A 101 8.11 2.34 7.19
C GLU A 101 7.90 0.82 7.38
N THR A 102 6.88 0.45 8.15
CA THR A 102 6.53 -0.96 8.36
C THR A 102 6.06 -1.60 7.06
N MET A 103 5.17 -0.95 6.32
CA MET A 103 4.57 -1.51 5.11
C MET A 103 5.50 -1.49 3.89
N LEU A 104 6.40 -0.50 3.78
CA LEU A 104 7.33 -0.37 2.65
C LEU A 104 8.67 -1.08 2.86
N HIS A 105 9.17 -1.15 4.09
CA HIS A 105 10.50 -1.70 4.36
C HIS A 105 10.43 -2.98 5.16
N LYS A 106 9.78 -2.95 6.34
CA LYS A 106 9.90 -4.06 7.31
C LYS A 106 9.15 -5.31 6.85
N ASN A 107 7.93 -5.15 6.33
CA ASN A 107 7.12 -6.27 5.90
C ASN A 107 7.69 -6.94 4.64
N PRO A 108 8.06 -6.22 3.56
CA PRO A 108 8.73 -6.83 2.40
C PRO A 108 10.04 -7.52 2.78
N ALA A 109 10.87 -6.90 3.63
CA ALA A 109 12.09 -7.55 4.11
C ALA A 109 11.80 -8.86 4.85
N ARG A 110 10.77 -8.89 5.70
CA ARG A 110 10.36 -10.09 6.43
C ARG A 110 9.84 -11.19 5.50
N VAL A 111 9.07 -10.83 4.46
CA VAL A 111 8.60 -11.78 3.42
C VAL A 111 9.77 -12.37 2.63
N LEU A 112 10.77 -11.55 2.33
CA LEU A 112 11.97 -11.96 1.56
C LEU A 112 13.06 -12.62 2.43
N GLY A 113 12.87 -12.74 3.75
CA GLY A 113 13.88 -13.27 4.66
C GLY A 113 15.13 -12.40 4.78
N LEU A 114 15.03 -11.10 4.50
CA LEU A 114 16.14 -10.15 4.54
C LEU A 114 16.35 -9.60 5.95
N PRO A 115 17.60 -9.31 6.36
CA PRO A 115 17.87 -8.66 7.63
C PRO A 115 17.26 -7.25 7.63
N LEU A 116 16.63 -6.86 8.74
CA LEU A 116 16.19 -5.49 8.92
C LEU A 116 17.43 -4.59 9.09
N LYS A 117 17.55 -3.58 8.23
CA LYS A 117 18.64 -2.60 8.34
C LYS A 117 18.50 -1.89 9.69
N ALA A 118 19.59 -1.83 10.46
CA ALA A 118 19.61 -1.05 11.70
C ALA A 118 19.31 0.44 11.39
N PRO A 119 18.63 1.17 12.30
CA PRO A 119 18.36 2.58 12.09
C PRO A 119 19.68 3.35 11.87
N ASN A 120 19.64 4.29 10.92
CA ASN A 120 20.81 5.08 10.56
C ASN A 120 21.10 6.07 11.70
N ARG A 121 22.18 5.82 12.45
CA ARG A 121 22.56 6.59 13.66
C ARG A 121 22.84 8.08 13.38
N GLU A 122 22.97 8.48 12.13
CA GLU A 122 23.24 9.86 11.72
C GLU A 122 21.99 10.76 11.75
N ALA A 123 20.78 10.21 11.77
CA ALA A 123 19.54 10.99 11.79
C ALA A 123 19.06 11.40 13.20
N GLU A 124 19.69 10.88 14.27
CA GLU A 124 19.35 11.19 15.67
C GLU A 124 20.18 12.36 16.23
N ALA A 125 21.08 12.94 15.42
CA ALA A 125 21.99 14.02 15.84
C ALA A 125 21.54 15.44 15.43
N THR A 126 20.28 15.63 15.02
CA THR A 126 19.70 16.96 14.68
C THR A 126 18.35 17.18 15.34
#